data_AF-A0A256YIQ5-F1
#
_entry.id   AF-A0A256YIQ5-F1
#
_cell.length_a   1.000
_cell.length_b   1.000
_cell.length_c   1.000
_cell.angle_alpha   90.00
_cell.angle_beta   90.00
_cell.angle_gamma   90.00
#
_symmetry.space_group_name_H-M   'P 1'
#
loop_
_entity.id
_entity.type
_entity.pdbx_description
1 polymer ?
#
loop_
_entity_poly.entity_id
_entity_poly.type
_entity_poly.pdbx_seq_one_letter_code
_entity_poly.pdbx_strand_id
1 'polypeptide(L)'
;MEGALRCDFILLVTGSNTTVSKREKADEYYAKALELLDLKSYEDAKNHAEMALKIYREINDRNSVIKCDLLLVDIDKKREEAKRNQAMQCYTTAIELLSNNTFEEASTYALEALQIYRELNDSMGASNSESLIQKIKLRERIYFANYFYSLAIKSFDSDEYENATLYAEKAKNIYIELNDSEKVTECDSLIDILDRYTEAESYLDLAMERYRTSYLENATLYAEKAKNIYIELNDSEKVTECDFLLSEIEKMKRESLLNYVIGVAPIIFVIILIALLHRQKLKKEKWIREGPQDSAKSE
;
A
#
# COMPACT_ATOMS: atom_id res chain seq x y z
N MET A 1 86.96 19.55 -43.33
CA MET A 1 86.70 19.53 -41.87
C MET A 1 85.61 20.53 -41.46
N GLU A 2 85.44 21.64 -42.18
CA GLU A 2 84.47 22.71 -41.86
C GLU A 2 82.98 22.36 -42.12
N GLY A 3 82.69 21.49 -43.10
CA GLY A 3 81.32 21.06 -43.42
C GLY A 3 80.68 20.14 -42.36
N ALA A 4 81.46 19.23 -41.75
CA ALA A 4 80.97 18.36 -40.68
C ALA A 4 80.64 19.15 -39.40
N LEU A 5 81.49 20.12 -39.03
CA LEU A 5 81.26 21.01 -37.89
C LEU A 5 80.01 21.89 -38.06
N ARG A 6 79.69 22.32 -39.29
CA ARG A 6 78.45 23.05 -39.58
C ARG A 6 77.20 22.18 -39.48
N CYS A 7 77.25 20.93 -39.94
CA CYS A 7 76.13 20.00 -39.80
C CYS A 7 75.87 19.63 -38.34
N ASP A 8 76.92 19.36 -37.56
CA ASP A 8 76.79 19.09 -36.12
C ASP A 8 76.24 20.30 -35.36
N PHE A 9 76.67 21.52 -35.71
CA PHE A 9 76.15 22.74 -35.11
C PHE A 9 74.67 22.99 -35.46
N ILE A 10 74.27 22.79 -36.72
CA ILE A 10 72.86 22.94 -37.13
C ILE A 10 72.00 21.88 -36.43
N LEU A 11 72.41 20.61 -36.40
CA LEU A 11 71.67 19.55 -35.71
C LEU A 11 71.56 19.81 -34.20
N LEU A 12 72.62 20.34 -33.57
CA LEU A 12 72.62 20.73 -32.16
C LEU A 12 71.63 21.88 -31.90
N VAL A 13 71.67 22.94 -32.73
CA VAL A 13 70.82 24.12 -32.58
C VAL A 13 69.35 23.83 -32.92
N THR A 14 69.08 23.03 -33.95
CA THR A 14 67.71 22.61 -34.29
C THR A 14 67.17 21.66 -33.25
N GLY A 15 67.99 20.72 -32.76
CA GLY A 15 67.63 19.79 -31.69
C GLY A 15 67.34 20.51 -30.37
N SER A 16 68.16 21.51 -30.01
CA SER A 16 67.92 22.34 -28.82
C SER A 16 66.65 23.17 -28.96
N ASN A 17 66.40 23.80 -30.10
CA ASN A 17 65.18 24.58 -30.32
C ASN A 17 63.91 23.73 -30.25
N THR A 18 63.92 22.52 -30.81
CA THR A 18 62.79 21.59 -30.70
C THR A 18 62.57 21.09 -29.27
N THR A 19 63.65 20.93 -28.49
CA THR A 19 63.57 20.49 -27.09
C THR A 19 63.02 21.61 -26.19
N VAL A 20 63.45 22.86 -26.42
CA VAL A 20 62.96 24.04 -25.71
C VAL A 20 61.47 24.26 -25.97
N SER A 21 61.02 24.23 -27.24
CA SER A 21 59.60 24.39 -27.58
C SER A 21 58.71 23.29 -26.98
N LYS A 22 59.20 22.03 -26.95
CA LYS A 22 58.49 20.93 -26.28
C LYS A 22 58.40 21.16 -24.77
N ARG A 23 59.46 21.64 -24.14
CA ARG A 23 59.49 21.94 -22.70
C ARG A 23 58.48 23.02 -22.34
N GLU A 24 58.43 24.13 -23.08
CA GLU A 24 57.48 25.22 -22.85
C GLU A 24 56.02 24.72 -22.91
N LYS A 25 55.70 23.88 -23.90
CA LYS A 25 54.37 23.28 -24.02
C LYS A 25 54.04 22.34 -22.85
N ALA A 26 55.02 21.59 -22.35
CA ALA A 26 54.85 20.73 -21.18
C ALA A 26 54.62 21.57 -19.91
N ASP A 27 55.36 22.66 -19.75
CA ASP A 27 55.21 23.61 -18.64
C ASP A 27 53.80 24.25 -18.66
N GLU A 28 53.26 24.56 -19.84
CA GLU A 28 51.88 25.05 -20.00
C GLU A 28 50.84 24.02 -19.53
N TYR A 29 50.95 22.77 -19.99
CA TYR A 29 50.05 21.70 -19.54
C TYR A 29 50.15 21.47 -18.03
N TYR A 30 51.36 21.51 -17.48
CA TYR A 30 51.59 21.35 -16.04
C TYR A 30 50.95 22.50 -15.24
N ALA A 31 51.14 23.75 -15.68
CA ALA A 31 50.52 24.91 -15.05
C ALA A 31 48.99 24.83 -15.11
N LYS A 32 48.43 24.39 -16.24
CA LYS A 32 46.99 24.21 -16.40
C LYS A 32 46.43 23.12 -15.49
N ALA A 33 47.17 22.03 -15.30
CA ALA A 33 46.79 20.97 -14.35
C ALA A 33 46.68 21.49 -12.91
N LEU A 34 47.63 22.35 -12.48
CA LEU A 34 47.57 22.98 -11.16
C LEU A 34 46.36 23.90 -11.01
N GLU A 35 46.07 24.73 -12.01
CA GLU A 35 44.90 25.61 -12.01
C GLU A 35 43.59 24.81 -11.90
N LEU A 36 43.46 23.74 -12.69
CA LEU A 36 42.28 22.87 -12.68
C LEU A 36 42.12 22.11 -11.36
N LEU A 37 43.25 21.74 -10.73
CA LEU A 37 43.25 21.12 -9.41
C LEU A 37 42.70 22.07 -8.34
N ASP A 38 43.10 23.35 -8.38
CA ASP A 38 42.59 24.37 -7.46
C ASP A 38 41.09 24.64 -7.68
N LEU A 39 40.62 24.51 -8.93
CA LEU A 39 39.20 24.56 -9.29
C LEU A 39 38.41 23.28 -8.96
N LYS A 40 39.09 22.25 -8.41
CA LYS A 40 38.51 20.92 -8.11
C LYS A 40 38.01 20.15 -9.35
N SER A 41 38.47 20.52 -10.54
CA SER A 41 38.23 19.80 -11.79
C SER A 41 39.25 18.66 -11.91
N TYR A 42 39.13 17.64 -11.05
CA TYR A 42 40.16 16.62 -10.89
C TYR A 42 40.42 15.80 -12.16
N GLU A 43 39.40 15.48 -12.94
CA GLU A 43 39.56 14.68 -14.15
C GLU A 43 40.29 15.48 -15.24
N ASP A 44 39.93 16.75 -15.42
CA ASP A 44 40.64 17.64 -16.35
C ASP A 44 42.06 17.91 -15.89
N ALA A 45 42.27 18.13 -14.58
CA ALA A 45 43.60 18.31 -14.00
C ALA A 45 44.49 17.08 -14.27
N LYS A 46 43.94 15.87 -14.08
CA LYS A 46 44.63 14.61 -14.37
C LYS A 46 45.04 14.52 -15.84
N ASN A 47 44.11 14.78 -16.76
CA ASN A 47 44.38 14.75 -18.20
C ASN A 47 45.53 15.70 -18.59
N HIS A 48 45.55 16.93 -18.06
CA HIS A 48 46.60 17.91 -18.34
C HIS A 48 47.95 17.51 -17.73
N ALA A 49 47.95 16.96 -16.51
CA ALA A 49 49.17 16.44 -15.87
C ALA A 49 49.76 15.25 -16.66
N GLU A 50 48.92 14.35 -17.18
CA GLU A 50 49.35 13.24 -18.03
C GLU A 50 49.92 13.71 -19.38
N MET A 51 49.35 14.76 -19.98
CA MET A 51 49.90 15.39 -21.20
C MET A 51 51.29 16.00 -20.93
N ALA A 52 51.46 16.72 -19.83
CA ALA A 52 52.76 17.28 -19.44
C ALA A 52 53.79 16.17 -19.20
N LEU A 53 53.42 15.13 -18.42
CA LEU A 53 54.24 13.97 -18.11
C LEU A 53 54.75 13.28 -19.38
N LYS A 54 53.87 13.07 -20.37
CA LYS A 54 54.23 12.45 -21.64
C LYS A 54 55.34 13.24 -22.36
N ILE A 55 55.21 14.56 -22.44
CA ILE A 55 56.20 15.41 -23.12
C ILE A 55 57.51 15.46 -22.33
N TYR A 56 57.48 15.59 -21.00
CA TYR A 56 58.70 15.56 -20.19
C TYR A 56 59.46 14.23 -20.31
N ARG A 57 58.75 13.10 -20.45
CA ARG A 57 59.36 11.80 -20.75
C ARG A 57 60.03 11.79 -22.13
N GLU A 58 59.39 12.37 -23.16
CA GLU A 58 59.97 12.47 -24.50
C GLU A 58 61.28 13.28 -24.53
N ILE A 59 61.36 14.37 -23.76
CA ILE A 59 62.58 15.20 -23.68
C ILE A 59 63.56 14.75 -22.60
N ASN A 60 63.27 13.63 -21.91
CA ASN A 60 64.09 13.05 -20.84
C ASN A 60 64.35 14.01 -19.65
N ASP A 61 63.40 14.91 -19.34
CA ASP A 61 63.48 15.78 -18.16
C ASP A 61 62.99 15.05 -16.91
N ARG A 62 63.93 14.36 -16.25
CA ARG A 62 63.65 13.55 -15.05
C ARG A 62 63.04 14.34 -13.90
N ASN A 63 63.45 15.60 -13.71
CA ASN A 63 62.96 16.40 -12.59
C ASN A 63 61.49 16.77 -12.80
N SER A 64 61.12 17.14 -14.02
CA SER A 64 59.75 17.50 -14.36
C SER A 64 58.82 16.27 -14.44
N VAL A 65 59.36 15.10 -14.82
CA VAL A 65 58.66 13.81 -14.71
C VAL A 65 58.27 13.52 -13.25
N ILE A 66 59.21 13.64 -12.31
CA ILE A 66 58.93 13.42 -10.87
C ILE A 66 57.86 14.40 -10.37
N LYS A 67 57.91 15.67 -10.78
CA LYS A 67 56.88 16.67 -10.42
C LYS A 67 55.49 16.26 -10.94
N CYS A 68 55.40 15.78 -12.17
CA CYS A 68 54.13 15.32 -12.74
C CYS A 68 53.61 14.07 -12.04
N ASP A 69 54.48 13.10 -11.74
CA ASP A 69 54.09 11.88 -11.03
C ASP A 69 53.56 12.23 -9.62
N LEU A 70 54.22 13.15 -8.90
CA LEU A 70 53.74 13.65 -7.60
C LEU A 70 52.40 14.40 -7.71
N LEU A 71 52.24 15.22 -8.74
CA LEU A 71 50.99 15.94 -9.00
C LEU A 71 49.84 14.98 -9.28
N LEU A 72 50.06 13.93 -10.07
CA LEU A 72 49.04 12.91 -10.35
C LEU A 72 48.59 12.17 -9.07
N VAL A 73 49.52 11.87 -8.17
CA VAL A 73 49.19 11.29 -6.85
C VAL A 73 48.34 12.25 -6.01
N ASP A 74 48.65 13.55 -5.98
CA ASP A 74 47.84 14.55 -5.26
C ASP A 74 46.44 14.71 -5.86
N ILE A 75 46.35 14.73 -7.21
CA ILE A 75 45.07 14.79 -7.93
C ILE A 75 44.22 13.56 -7.62
N ASP A 76 44.78 12.36 -7.72
CA ASP A 76 44.05 11.12 -7.45
C ASP A 76 43.57 11.07 -5.99
N LYS A 77 44.41 11.49 -5.03
CA LYS A 77 44.04 11.59 -3.60
C LYS A 77 42.88 12.57 -3.38
N LYS A 78 42.95 13.78 -3.90
CA LYS A 78 41.89 14.79 -3.74
C LYS A 78 40.59 14.37 -4.43
N ARG A 79 40.68 13.68 -5.57
CA ARG A 79 39.52 13.10 -6.25
C ARG A 79 38.86 12.03 -5.39
N GLU A 80 39.64 11.12 -4.81
CA GLU A 80 39.12 10.10 -3.90
C GLU A 80 38.47 10.71 -2.66
N GLU A 81 39.08 11.74 -2.05
CA GLU A 81 38.50 12.48 -0.93
C GLU A 81 37.17 13.14 -1.31
N ALA A 82 37.09 13.77 -2.50
CA ALA A 82 35.86 14.37 -2.99
C ALA A 82 34.75 13.33 -3.22
N LYS A 83 35.08 12.19 -3.84
CA LYS A 83 34.13 11.07 -4.01
C LYS A 83 33.67 10.53 -2.65
N ARG A 84 34.58 10.36 -1.69
CA ARG A 84 34.22 9.89 -0.34
C ARG A 84 33.27 10.87 0.35
N ASN A 85 33.51 12.17 0.22
CA ASN A 85 32.61 13.20 0.75
C ASN A 85 31.22 13.15 0.09
N GLN A 86 31.15 12.94 -1.23
CA GLN A 86 29.89 12.74 -1.94
C GLN A 86 29.14 11.50 -1.41
N ALA A 87 29.82 10.37 -1.27
CA ALA A 87 29.22 9.15 -0.73
C ALA A 87 28.66 9.36 0.69
N MET A 88 29.41 10.07 1.54
CA MET A 88 28.98 10.40 2.89
C MET A 88 27.76 11.34 2.90
N GLN A 89 27.69 12.29 1.97
CA GLN A 89 26.52 13.15 1.79
C GLN A 89 25.29 12.31 1.41
N CYS A 90 25.40 11.47 0.37
CA CYS A 90 24.30 10.58 -0.04
C CYS A 90 23.85 9.67 1.12
N TYR A 91 24.79 9.07 1.85
CA TYR A 91 24.50 8.24 3.01
C TYR A 91 23.73 9.01 4.11
N THR A 92 24.16 10.23 4.41
CA THR A 92 23.51 11.07 5.44
C THR A 92 22.12 11.52 5.00
N THR A 93 21.97 11.94 3.74
CA THR A 93 20.67 12.29 3.16
C THR A 93 19.70 11.11 3.17
N ALA A 94 20.17 9.89 2.90
CA ALA A 94 19.35 8.69 3.02
C ALA A 94 18.82 8.45 4.45
N ILE A 95 19.61 8.75 5.48
CA ILE A 95 19.19 8.66 6.89
C ILE A 95 18.12 9.70 7.22
N GLU A 96 18.28 10.93 6.75
CA GLU A 96 17.31 12.01 6.94
C GLU A 96 15.97 11.69 6.27
N LEU A 97 16.01 11.26 5.01
CA LEU A 97 14.83 10.84 4.25
C LEU A 97 14.14 9.63 4.87
N LEU A 98 14.91 8.64 5.34
CA LEU A 98 14.36 7.53 6.08
C LEU A 98 13.59 8.07 7.30
N SER A 99 14.17 8.96 8.09
CA SER A 99 13.51 9.52 9.28
C SER A 99 12.16 10.16 8.98
N ASN A 100 12.00 10.74 7.78
CA ASN A 100 10.76 11.35 7.28
C ASN A 100 9.79 10.37 6.58
N ASN A 101 10.10 9.06 6.58
CA ASN A 101 9.34 8.00 5.88
C ASN A 101 9.32 8.13 4.35
N THR A 102 10.31 8.81 3.76
CA THR A 102 10.49 8.91 2.30
C THR A 102 11.35 7.74 1.80
N PHE A 103 10.78 6.54 1.77
CA PHE A 103 11.52 5.28 1.59
C PHE A 103 12.19 5.12 0.20
N GLU A 104 11.52 5.55 -0.86
CA GLU A 104 12.02 5.45 -2.24
C GLU A 104 13.27 6.32 -2.45
N GLU A 105 13.19 7.59 -2.06
CA GLU A 105 14.32 8.52 -2.14
C GLU A 105 15.45 8.08 -1.21
N ALA A 106 15.14 7.67 0.03
CA ALA A 106 16.13 7.14 0.96
C ALA A 106 16.89 5.94 0.37
N SER A 107 16.18 5.02 -0.29
CA SER A 107 16.78 3.87 -0.96
C SER A 107 17.71 4.29 -2.11
N THR A 108 17.29 5.27 -2.90
CA THR A 108 18.06 5.81 -4.03
C THR A 108 19.40 6.38 -3.55
N TYR A 109 19.37 7.24 -2.54
CA TYR A 109 20.59 7.84 -1.97
C TYR A 109 21.49 6.80 -1.27
N ALA A 110 20.92 5.82 -0.59
CA ALA A 110 21.71 4.75 0.04
C ALA A 110 22.40 3.85 -1.00
N LEU A 111 21.74 3.58 -2.14
CA LEU A 111 22.31 2.84 -3.26
C LEU A 111 23.42 3.64 -3.96
N GLU A 112 23.25 4.95 -4.15
CA GLU A 112 24.30 5.82 -4.69
C GLU A 112 25.54 5.83 -3.78
N ALA A 113 25.35 6.00 -2.47
CA ALA A 113 26.45 5.92 -1.50
C ALA A 113 27.16 4.55 -1.57
N LEU A 114 26.41 3.45 -1.63
CA LEU A 114 26.96 2.10 -1.77
C LEU A 114 27.82 1.96 -3.03
N GLN A 115 27.33 2.46 -4.16
CA GLN A 115 28.06 2.40 -5.42
C GLN A 115 29.39 3.15 -5.32
N ILE A 116 29.38 4.38 -4.81
CA ILE A 116 30.60 5.19 -4.68
C ILE A 116 31.59 4.54 -3.70
N TYR A 117 31.13 4.03 -2.55
CA TYR A 117 32.01 3.34 -1.61
C TYR A 117 32.63 2.07 -2.22
N ARG A 118 31.91 1.33 -3.06
CA ARG A 118 32.46 0.18 -3.80
C ARG A 118 33.51 0.61 -4.82
N GLU A 119 33.28 1.69 -5.57
CA GLU A 119 34.29 2.26 -6.48
C GLU A 119 35.58 2.67 -5.75
N LEU A 120 35.46 3.17 -4.52
CA LEU A 120 36.58 3.56 -3.67
C LEU A 120 37.23 2.39 -2.92
N ASN A 121 36.72 1.15 -3.08
CA ASN A 121 37.09 -0.01 -2.25
C ASN A 121 36.95 0.24 -0.74
N ASP A 122 36.04 1.11 -0.34
CA ASP A 122 35.72 1.42 1.06
C ASP A 122 34.74 0.38 1.61
N SER A 123 35.30 -0.74 2.08
CA SER A 123 34.51 -1.88 2.60
C SER A 123 33.57 -1.51 3.75
N MET A 124 33.99 -0.58 4.62
CA MET A 124 33.19 -0.15 5.77
C MET A 124 32.02 0.72 5.32
N GLY A 125 32.27 1.71 4.44
CA GLY A 125 31.21 2.53 3.85
C GLY A 125 30.19 1.68 3.08
N ALA A 126 30.67 0.72 2.27
CA ALA A 126 29.79 -0.18 1.53
C ALA A 126 28.93 -1.05 2.46
N SER A 127 29.52 -1.66 3.49
CA SER A 127 28.78 -2.46 4.47
C SER A 127 27.74 -1.64 5.23
N ASN A 128 28.06 -0.40 5.59
CA ASN A 128 27.12 0.51 6.25
C ASN A 128 25.94 0.86 5.33
N SER A 129 26.20 1.19 4.07
CA SER A 129 25.15 1.47 3.08
C SER A 129 24.27 0.25 2.82
N GLU A 130 24.83 -0.96 2.74
CA GLU A 130 24.05 -2.20 2.61
C GLU A 130 23.13 -2.41 3.81
N SER A 131 23.64 -2.22 5.04
CA SER A 131 22.83 -2.30 6.24
C SER A 131 21.72 -1.24 6.27
N LEU A 132 22.01 -0.03 5.79
CA LEU A 132 21.02 1.04 5.69
C LEU A 132 19.91 0.68 4.70
N ILE A 133 20.25 0.12 3.53
CA ILE A 133 19.26 -0.35 2.54
C ILE A 133 18.33 -1.41 3.15
N GLN A 134 18.87 -2.38 3.90
CA GLN A 134 18.03 -3.38 4.58
C GLN A 134 17.13 -2.74 5.62
N LYS A 135 17.65 -1.77 6.40
CA LYS A 135 16.87 -1.02 7.38
C LYS A 135 15.73 -0.22 6.73
N ILE A 136 15.98 0.40 5.57
CA ILE A 136 14.96 1.15 4.81
C ILE A 136 13.84 0.21 4.40
N LYS A 137 14.18 -0.92 3.76
CA LYS A 137 13.20 -1.93 3.31
C LYS A 137 12.36 -2.48 4.45
N LEU A 138 13.00 -2.81 5.58
CA LEU A 138 12.31 -3.31 6.76
C LEU A 138 11.34 -2.25 7.32
N ARG A 139 11.78 -0.99 7.45
CA ARG A 139 10.96 0.08 8.00
C ARG A 139 9.80 0.46 7.07
N GLU A 140 10.01 0.42 5.76
CA GLU A 140 8.96 0.58 4.75
C GLU A 140 7.88 -0.49 4.88
N ARG A 141 8.28 -1.76 5.00
CA ARG A 141 7.34 -2.88 5.17
C ARG A 141 6.52 -2.73 6.46
N ILE A 142 7.17 -2.44 7.57
CA ILE A 142 6.48 -2.18 8.86
C ILE A 142 5.50 -1.01 8.72
N TYR A 143 5.92 0.08 8.07
CA TYR A 143 5.08 1.25 7.85
C TYR A 143 3.81 0.89 7.07
N PHE A 144 3.93 0.20 5.93
CA PHE A 144 2.78 -0.17 5.12
C PHE A 144 1.87 -1.19 5.81
N ALA A 145 2.42 -2.15 6.57
CA ALA A 145 1.61 -3.09 7.35
C ALA A 145 0.72 -2.35 8.36
N ASN A 146 1.31 -1.46 9.15
CA ASN A 146 0.59 -0.65 10.14
C ASN A 146 -0.41 0.30 9.48
N TYR A 147 -0.06 0.87 8.32
CA TYR A 147 -0.94 1.74 7.55
C TYR A 147 -2.18 0.98 7.08
N PHE A 148 -2.02 -0.19 6.47
CA PHE A 148 -3.16 -1.00 6.02
C PHE A 148 -4.02 -1.49 7.19
N TYR A 149 -3.40 -1.92 8.30
CA TYR A 149 -4.16 -2.28 9.49
C TYR A 149 -5.01 -1.11 10.01
N SER A 150 -4.43 0.10 10.03
CA SER A 150 -5.14 1.31 10.44
C SER A 150 -6.29 1.66 9.49
N LEU A 151 -6.11 1.44 8.18
CA LEU A 151 -7.20 1.59 7.21
C LEU A 151 -8.31 0.55 7.43
N ALA A 152 -7.95 -0.69 7.79
CA ALA A 152 -8.93 -1.73 8.10
C ALA A 152 -9.83 -1.32 9.26
N ILE A 153 -9.24 -0.85 10.37
CA ILE A 153 -9.99 -0.34 11.52
C ILE A 153 -10.87 0.85 11.13
N LYS A 154 -10.34 1.81 10.37
CA LYS A 154 -11.12 2.98 9.94
C LYS A 154 -12.31 2.59 9.06
N SER A 155 -12.12 1.64 8.14
CA SER A 155 -13.21 1.13 7.30
C SER A 155 -14.23 0.35 8.13
N PHE A 156 -13.79 -0.44 9.11
CA PHE A 156 -14.66 -1.13 10.06
C PHE A 156 -15.54 -0.15 10.85
N ASP A 157 -14.95 0.91 11.42
CA ASP A 157 -15.66 1.97 12.13
C ASP A 157 -16.66 2.75 11.24
N SER A 158 -16.54 2.61 9.92
CA SER A 158 -17.42 3.25 8.92
C SER A 158 -18.42 2.26 8.30
N ASP A 159 -18.57 1.06 8.88
CA ASP A 159 -19.40 -0.04 8.36
C ASP A 159 -19.02 -0.51 6.93
N GLU A 160 -17.80 -0.24 6.48
CA GLU A 160 -17.30 -0.69 5.17
C GLU A 160 -16.57 -2.05 5.31
N TYR A 161 -17.30 -3.10 5.69
CA TYR A 161 -16.69 -4.38 6.10
C TYR A 161 -15.87 -5.05 5.00
N GLU A 162 -16.32 -5.03 3.74
CA GLU A 162 -15.54 -5.58 2.61
C GLU A 162 -14.20 -4.86 2.42
N ASN A 163 -14.19 -3.53 2.53
CA ASN A 163 -12.95 -2.74 2.45
C ASN A 163 -12.05 -3.03 3.66
N ALA A 164 -12.63 -3.15 4.85
CA ALA A 164 -11.90 -3.47 6.05
C ALA A 164 -11.21 -4.84 5.94
N THR A 165 -11.90 -5.86 5.41
CA THR A 165 -11.33 -7.19 5.18
C THR A 165 -10.17 -7.11 4.18
N LEU A 166 -10.35 -6.41 3.06
CA LEU A 166 -9.28 -6.21 2.07
C LEU A 166 -8.03 -5.57 2.67
N TYR A 167 -8.20 -4.55 3.53
CA TYR A 167 -7.07 -3.89 4.19
C TYR A 167 -6.43 -4.75 5.27
N ALA A 168 -7.22 -5.50 6.05
CA ALA A 168 -6.72 -6.43 7.06
C ALA A 168 -5.90 -7.56 6.42
N GLU A 169 -6.34 -8.12 5.29
CA GLU A 169 -5.59 -9.12 4.53
C GLU A 169 -4.27 -8.57 3.98
N LYS A 170 -4.27 -7.33 3.46
CA LYS A 170 -3.03 -6.66 3.02
C LYS A 170 -2.05 -6.50 4.16
N ALA A 171 -2.50 -6.05 5.32
CA ALA A 171 -1.67 -5.92 6.52
C ALA A 171 -1.11 -7.28 6.96
N LYS A 172 -1.98 -8.29 7.09
CA LYS A 172 -1.64 -9.67 7.44
C LYS A 172 -0.53 -10.24 6.57
N ASN A 173 -0.67 -10.11 5.24
CA ASN A 173 0.32 -10.62 4.30
C ASN A 173 1.70 -10.00 4.52
N ILE A 174 1.77 -8.70 4.82
CA ILE A 174 3.04 -8.05 5.13
C ILE A 174 3.57 -8.49 6.49
N TYR A 175 2.72 -8.66 7.51
CA TYR A 175 3.16 -9.17 8.82
C TYR A 175 3.69 -10.62 8.74
N ILE A 176 3.14 -11.46 7.85
CA ILE A 176 3.69 -12.78 7.54
C ILE A 176 5.11 -12.65 6.97
N GLU A 177 5.33 -11.76 6.00
CA GLU A 177 6.67 -11.51 5.45
C GLU A 177 7.66 -11.02 6.51
N LEU A 178 7.17 -10.26 7.50
CA LEU A 178 7.94 -9.76 8.64
C LEU A 178 8.15 -10.79 9.77
N ASN A 179 7.51 -11.96 9.68
CA ASN A 179 7.43 -12.97 10.75
C ASN A 179 6.86 -12.42 12.08
N ASP A 180 5.93 -11.48 12.01
CA ASP A 180 5.24 -10.91 13.18
C ASP A 180 3.96 -11.70 13.50
N SER A 181 4.11 -12.82 14.21
CA SER A 181 3.01 -13.74 14.51
C SER A 181 1.91 -13.12 15.38
N GLU A 182 2.27 -12.16 16.25
CA GLU A 182 1.31 -11.45 17.09
C GLU A 182 0.38 -10.61 16.20
N LYS A 183 0.96 -9.81 15.30
CA LYS A 183 0.18 -8.99 14.38
C LYS A 183 -0.62 -9.79 13.36
N VAL A 184 -0.11 -10.95 12.93
CA VAL A 184 -0.89 -11.88 12.09
C VAL A 184 -2.14 -12.35 12.85
N THR A 185 -2.01 -12.71 14.13
CA THR A 185 -3.14 -13.16 14.96
C THR A 185 -4.15 -12.03 15.19
N GLU A 186 -3.70 -10.79 15.38
CA GLU A 186 -4.57 -9.61 15.46
C GLU A 186 -5.37 -9.43 14.16
N CYS A 187 -4.72 -9.54 13.00
CA CYS A 187 -5.39 -9.46 11.71
C CYS A 187 -6.40 -10.60 11.50
N ASP A 188 -6.05 -11.83 11.88
CA ASP A 188 -6.96 -12.98 11.79
C ASP A 188 -8.21 -12.76 12.65
N SER A 189 -8.02 -12.29 13.89
CA SER A 189 -9.14 -11.99 14.79
C SER A 189 -10.05 -10.90 14.24
N LEU A 190 -9.47 -9.86 13.61
CA LEU A 190 -10.23 -8.80 12.96
C LEU A 190 -10.99 -9.32 11.74
N ILE A 191 -10.38 -10.15 10.90
CA ILE A 191 -11.02 -10.75 9.72
C ILE A 191 -12.18 -11.65 10.14
N ASP A 192 -12.01 -12.47 11.17
CA ASP A 192 -13.09 -13.32 11.70
C ASP A 192 -14.31 -12.49 12.16
N ILE A 193 -14.05 -11.35 12.82
CA ILE A 193 -15.11 -10.40 13.21
C ILE A 193 -15.77 -9.81 11.96
N LEU A 194 -14.99 -9.35 10.99
CA LEU A 194 -15.49 -8.74 9.76
C LEU A 194 -16.37 -9.70 8.94
N ASP A 195 -15.96 -10.95 8.81
CA ASP A 195 -16.75 -11.98 8.11
C ASP A 195 -18.13 -12.17 8.76
N ARG A 196 -18.20 -12.07 10.09
CA ARG A 196 -19.46 -12.14 10.84
C ARG A 196 -20.34 -10.93 10.59
N TYR A 197 -19.74 -9.73 10.55
CA TYR A 197 -20.46 -8.50 10.18
C TYR A 197 -21.01 -8.56 8.75
N THR A 198 -20.20 -8.99 7.78
CA THR A 198 -20.62 -9.17 6.37
C THR A 198 -21.75 -10.19 6.24
N GLU A 199 -21.69 -11.30 6.99
CA GLU A 199 -22.78 -12.29 7.02
C GLU A 199 -24.08 -11.67 7.57
N ALA A 200 -23.98 -10.90 8.66
CA ALA A 200 -25.13 -10.24 9.27
C ALA A 200 -25.76 -9.20 8.33
N GLU A 201 -24.97 -8.39 7.64
CA GLU A 201 -25.46 -7.43 6.64
C GLU A 201 -26.15 -8.14 5.47
N SER A 202 -25.59 -9.24 4.99
CA SER A 202 -26.23 -10.03 3.93
C SER A 202 -27.62 -10.52 4.35
N TYR A 203 -27.78 -10.93 5.62
CA TYR A 203 -29.09 -11.28 6.15
C TYR A 203 -30.02 -10.07 6.30
N LEU A 204 -29.53 -8.90 6.69
CA LEU A 204 -30.33 -7.67 6.73
C LEU A 204 -30.82 -7.27 5.33
N ASP A 205 -29.96 -7.35 4.32
CA ASP A 205 -30.33 -7.08 2.94
C ASP A 205 -31.43 -8.02 2.44
N LEU A 206 -31.28 -9.32 2.70
CA LEU A 206 -32.32 -10.31 2.42
C LEU A 206 -33.61 -10.01 3.19
N ALA A 207 -33.53 -9.62 4.46
CA ALA A 207 -34.69 -9.26 5.25
C ALA A 207 -35.45 -8.08 4.64
N MET A 208 -34.74 -7.02 4.25
CA MET A 208 -35.30 -5.84 3.61
C MET A 208 -35.92 -6.16 2.24
N GLU A 209 -35.28 -7.00 1.43
CA GLU A 209 -35.82 -7.46 0.15
C GLU A 209 -37.15 -8.21 0.34
N ARG A 210 -37.20 -9.14 1.31
CA ARG A 210 -38.41 -9.91 1.61
C ARG A 210 -39.52 -9.06 2.22
N TYR A 211 -39.16 -8.08 3.04
CA TYR A 211 -40.10 -7.10 3.59
C TYR A 211 -40.75 -6.29 2.46
N ARG A 212 -39.96 -5.75 1.53
CA ARG A 212 -40.45 -4.99 0.37
C ARG A 212 -41.35 -5.81 -0.55
N THR A 213 -41.12 -7.12 -0.63
CA THR A 213 -41.92 -8.06 -1.44
C THR A 213 -43.06 -8.72 -0.66
N SER A 214 -43.35 -8.24 0.56
CA SER A 214 -44.43 -8.72 1.45
C SER A 214 -44.34 -10.19 1.88
N TYR A 215 -43.17 -10.83 1.76
CA TYR A 215 -42.90 -12.15 2.33
C TYR A 215 -42.48 -12.00 3.80
N LEU A 216 -43.42 -11.62 4.66
CA LEU A 216 -43.14 -11.11 6.01
C LEU A 216 -42.55 -12.17 6.95
N GLU A 217 -42.91 -13.45 6.82
CA GLU A 217 -42.30 -14.53 7.61
C GLU A 217 -40.80 -14.69 7.27
N ASN A 218 -40.45 -14.63 5.99
CA ASN A 218 -39.05 -14.70 5.56
C ASN A 218 -38.26 -13.46 5.99
N ALA A 219 -38.89 -12.28 5.93
CA ALA A 219 -38.28 -11.04 6.40
C ALA A 219 -37.96 -11.12 7.90
N THR A 220 -38.89 -11.62 8.72
CA THR A 220 -38.65 -11.87 10.16
C THR A 220 -37.50 -12.84 10.36
N LEU A 221 -37.50 -13.98 9.66
CA LEU A 221 -36.44 -14.99 9.79
C LEU A 221 -35.05 -14.42 9.53
N TYR A 222 -34.88 -13.65 8.44
CA TYR A 222 -33.58 -13.09 8.09
C TYR A 222 -33.17 -11.96 9.04
N ALA A 223 -34.09 -11.10 9.47
CA ALA A 223 -33.79 -10.07 10.46
C ALA A 223 -33.39 -10.67 11.83
N GLU A 224 -34.04 -11.76 12.26
CA GLU A 224 -33.64 -12.49 13.48
C GLU A 224 -32.25 -13.12 13.34
N LYS A 225 -31.92 -13.69 12.17
CA LYS A 225 -30.58 -14.22 11.91
C LYS A 225 -29.51 -13.14 12.04
N ALA A 226 -29.69 -12.01 11.36
CA ALA A 226 -28.76 -10.89 11.49
C ALA A 226 -28.62 -10.41 12.95
N LYS A 227 -29.75 -10.22 13.64
CA LYS A 227 -29.78 -9.82 15.05
C LYS A 227 -28.96 -10.76 15.93
N ASN A 228 -29.12 -12.07 15.76
CA ASN A 228 -28.40 -13.06 16.58
C ASN A 228 -26.88 -12.94 16.39
N ILE A 229 -26.43 -12.67 15.16
CA ILE A 229 -25.01 -12.45 14.87
C ILE A 229 -24.51 -11.18 15.58
N TYR A 230 -25.26 -10.07 15.49
CA TYR A 230 -24.87 -8.85 16.20
C TYR A 230 -24.90 -9.00 17.72
N ILE A 231 -25.77 -9.85 18.28
CA ILE A 231 -25.73 -10.23 19.71
C ILE A 231 -24.42 -10.95 20.03
N GLU A 232 -24.02 -11.92 19.21
CA GLU A 232 -22.76 -12.67 19.40
C GLU A 232 -21.53 -11.75 19.32
N LEU A 233 -21.59 -10.73 18.47
CA LEU A 233 -20.58 -9.68 18.33
C LEU A 233 -20.63 -8.61 19.43
N ASN A 234 -21.65 -8.64 20.30
CA ASN A 234 -21.95 -7.62 21.31
C ASN A 234 -22.16 -6.20 20.74
N ASP A 235 -22.67 -6.11 19.51
CA ASP A 235 -22.99 -4.83 18.87
C ASP A 235 -24.41 -4.39 19.22
N SER A 236 -24.56 -3.68 20.33
CA SER A 236 -25.88 -3.23 20.78
C SER A 236 -26.56 -2.27 19.81
N GLU A 237 -25.80 -1.49 19.03
CA GLU A 237 -26.35 -0.52 18.09
C GLU A 237 -27.00 -1.27 16.92
N LYS A 238 -26.28 -2.17 16.27
CA LYS A 238 -26.83 -3.01 15.19
C LYS A 238 -27.96 -3.92 15.65
N VAL A 239 -27.93 -4.40 16.91
CA VAL A 239 -29.06 -5.13 17.50
C VAL A 239 -30.32 -4.26 17.58
N THR A 240 -30.19 -2.98 17.96
CA THR A 240 -31.35 -2.06 18.00
C THR A 240 -31.90 -1.75 16.62
N GLU A 241 -31.06 -1.67 15.59
CA GLU A 241 -31.51 -1.52 14.20
C GLU A 241 -32.34 -2.73 13.75
N CYS A 242 -31.87 -3.94 14.06
CA CYS A 242 -32.62 -5.17 13.78
C CYS A 242 -33.97 -5.20 14.52
N ASP A 243 -34.00 -4.78 15.77
CA ASP A 243 -35.23 -4.72 16.57
C ASP A 243 -36.24 -3.71 16.00
N PHE A 244 -35.76 -2.58 15.50
CA PHE A 244 -36.60 -1.61 14.82
C PHE A 244 -37.22 -2.21 13.54
N LEU A 245 -36.43 -2.88 12.71
CA LEU A 245 -36.92 -3.55 11.50
C LEU A 245 -37.96 -4.65 11.83
N LEU A 246 -37.69 -5.47 12.86
CA LEU A 246 -38.61 -6.51 13.32
C LEU A 246 -39.95 -5.93 13.79
N SER A 247 -39.92 -4.81 14.52
CA SER A 247 -41.13 -4.09 14.95
C SER A 247 -41.98 -3.62 13.75
N GLU A 248 -41.33 -3.06 12.72
CA GLU A 248 -42.03 -2.62 11.50
C GLU A 248 -42.65 -3.80 10.73
N ILE A 249 -41.93 -4.93 10.62
CA ILE A 249 -42.47 -6.16 10.00
C ILE A 249 -43.71 -6.65 10.77
N GLU A 250 -43.65 -6.71 12.11
CA GLU A 250 -44.77 -7.18 12.94
C GLU A 250 -45.99 -6.24 12.89
N LYS A 251 -45.76 -4.93 12.77
CA LYS A 251 -46.83 -3.97 12.51
C LYS A 251 -47.53 -4.26 11.19
N MET A 252 -46.78 -4.47 10.11
CA MET A 252 -47.33 -4.77 8.79
C MET A 252 -48.10 -6.11 8.77
N LYS A 253 -47.61 -7.14 9.45
CA LYS A 253 -48.33 -8.43 9.61
C LYS A 253 -49.70 -8.22 10.26
N ARG A 254 -49.76 -7.45 11.34
CA ARG A 254 -51.03 -7.14 12.03
C ARG A 254 -52.01 -6.37 11.14
N GLU A 255 -51.53 -5.38 10.39
CA GLU A 255 -52.37 -4.61 9.46
C GLU A 255 -52.93 -5.50 8.33
N SER A 256 -52.10 -6.38 7.77
CA SER A 256 -52.53 -7.35 6.76
C SER A 256 -53.60 -8.31 7.30
N LEU A 257 -53.41 -8.85 8.51
CA LEU A 257 -54.38 -9.71 9.17
C LEU A 257 -55.70 -8.99 9.46
N LEU A 258 -55.65 -7.76 9.96
CA LEU A 258 -56.84 -6.94 10.19
C LEU A 258 -57.62 -6.72 8.90
N ASN A 259 -56.92 -6.36 7.81
CA ASN A 259 -57.54 -6.18 6.50
C ASN A 259 -58.19 -7.47 5.98
N TYR A 260 -57.52 -8.61 6.17
CA TYR A 260 -58.08 -9.92 5.80
C TYR A 260 -59.34 -10.25 6.61
N VAL A 261 -59.31 -10.08 7.93
CA VAL A 261 -60.46 -10.35 8.80
C VAL A 261 -61.63 -9.44 8.44
N ILE A 262 -61.40 -8.14 8.24
CA ILE A 262 -62.44 -7.18 7.86
C ILE A 262 -63.02 -7.51 6.48
N GLY A 263 -62.20 -7.96 5.52
CA GLY A 263 -62.66 -8.30 4.17
C GLY A 263 -63.42 -9.64 4.08
N VAL A 264 -62.96 -10.67 4.80
CA VAL A 264 -63.47 -12.04 4.68
C VAL A 264 -64.57 -12.37 5.69
N ALA A 265 -64.54 -11.82 6.90
CA ALA A 265 -65.54 -12.10 7.93
C ALA A 265 -66.99 -11.77 7.50
N PRO A 266 -67.28 -10.66 6.80
CA PRO A 266 -68.63 -10.37 6.31
C PRO A 266 -69.12 -11.41 5.30
N ILE A 267 -68.22 -11.89 4.42
CA ILE A 267 -68.54 -12.89 3.39
C ILE A 267 -68.91 -14.21 4.07
N ILE A 268 -68.11 -14.67 5.04
CA ILE A 268 -68.39 -15.87 5.82
C ILE A 268 -69.72 -15.72 6.57
N PHE A 269 -69.97 -14.56 7.18
CA PHE A 269 -71.22 -14.29 7.90
C PHE A 269 -72.45 -14.37 6.99
N VAL A 270 -72.38 -13.82 5.78
CA VAL A 270 -73.46 -13.91 4.78
C VAL A 270 -73.70 -15.37 4.37
N ILE A 271 -72.64 -16.16 4.15
CA ILE A 271 -72.76 -17.59 3.80
C ILE A 271 -73.47 -18.36 4.93
N ILE A 272 -73.10 -18.10 6.19
CA ILE A 272 -73.75 -18.73 7.36
C ILE A 272 -75.23 -18.35 7.43
N LEU A 273 -75.57 -17.07 7.21
CA LEU A 273 -76.97 -16.60 7.20
C LEU A 273 -77.80 -17.29 6.11
N ILE A 274 -77.28 -17.40 4.89
CA ILE A 274 -77.95 -18.09 3.78
C ILE A 274 -78.19 -19.56 4.13
N ALA A 275 -77.19 -20.25 4.70
CA ALA A 275 -77.31 -21.64 5.12
C ALA A 275 -78.38 -21.84 6.22
N LEU A 276 -78.45 -20.92 7.19
CA LEU A 276 -79.46 -20.92 8.25
C LEU A 276 -80.87 -20.72 7.67
N LEU A 277 -81.04 -19.75 6.76
CA LEU A 277 -82.31 -19.50 6.09
C LEU A 277 -82.75 -20.72 5.26
N HIS A 278 -81.82 -21.37 4.56
CA HIS A 278 -82.11 -22.59 3.80
C HIS A 278 -82.52 -23.75 4.72
N ARG A 279 -81.85 -23.93 5.86
CA ARG A 279 -82.22 -24.95 6.86
C ARG A 279 -83.59 -24.69 7.48
N GLN A 280 -83.92 -23.43 7.77
CA GLN A 280 -85.25 -23.07 8.23
C GLN A 280 -86.32 -23.35 7.18
N LYS A 281 -86.04 -23.07 5.90
CA LYS A 281 -86.93 -23.42 4.79
C LYS A 281 -87.16 -24.93 4.71
N LEU A 282 -86.10 -25.75 4.76
CA LEU A 282 -86.22 -27.21 4.77
C LEU A 282 -87.01 -27.74 5.98
N LYS A 283 -86.82 -27.16 7.17
CA LYS A 283 -87.64 -27.51 8.36
C LYS A 283 -89.11 -27.16 8.17
N LYS A 284 -89.43 -25.98 7.60
CA LYS A 284 -90.80 -25.59 7.28
C LYS A 284 -91.41 -26.52 6.23
N GLU A 285 -90.69 -26.84 5.17
CA GLU A 285 -91.15 -27.79 4.14
C GLU A 285 -91.34 -29.22 4.68
N LYS A 286 -90.55 -29.62 5.68
CA LYS A 286 -90.74 -30.88 6.40
C LYS A 286 -91.97 -30.83 7.30
N TRP A 287 -92.16 -29.74 8.05
CA TRP A 287 -93.34 -29.53 8.91
C TRP A 287 -94.64 -29.46 8.10
N ILE A 288 -94.61 -28.86 6.91
CA ILE A 288 -95.76 -28.82 5.98
C ILE A 288 -96.03 -30.20 5.37
N ARG A 289 -95.00 -31.00 5.10
CA ARG A 289 -95.16 -32.38 4.59
C ARG A 289 -95.63 -33.37 5.66
N GLU A 290 -95.27 -33.18 6.92
CA GLU A 290 -95.54 -34.12 8.01
C GLU A 290 -96.74 -33.71 8.89
N GLY A 291 -97.12 -32.42 8.93
CA GLY A 291 -98.27 -31.88 9.67
C GLY A 291 -98.17 -32.04 11.20
N PRO A 292 -98.81 -31.18 12.01
CA PRO A 292 -98.93 -31.44 13.44
C PRO A 292 -99.80 -32.69 13.63
N GLN A 293 -99.23 -33.76 14.20
CA GLN A 293 -100.05 -34.80 14.81
C GLN A 293 -100.73 -34.18 16.04
N ASP A 294 -101.88 -33.55 15.83
CA ASP A 294 -102.83 -33.27 16.90
C ASP A 294 -103.31 -34.62 17.44
N SER A 295 -102.74 -35.03 18.57
CA SER A 295 -103.36 -36.03 19.44
C SER A 295 -104.53 -35.35 20.16
N ALA A 296 -105.63 -35.17 19.44
CA ALA A 296 -106.94 -35.12 20.05
C ALA A 296 -107.22 -36.48 20.69
N LYS A 297 -107.29 -36.54 22.02
CA LYS A 297 -108.15 -37.50 22.73
C LYS A 297 -108.83 -36.81 23.90
N SER A 298 -110.10 -36.51 23.63
CA SER A 298 -111.21 -36.39 24.57
C SER A 298 -111.35 -37.65 25.43
N GLU A 299 -111.44 -37.48 26.74
CA GLU A 299 -112.49 -37.92 27.68
C GLU A 299 -111.93 -37.94 29.11
#